data_AF-A0A2E0V333-F1
#
_entry.id   AF-A0A2E0V333-F1
#
_cell.length_a   1.000
_cell.length_b   1.000
_cell.length_c   1.000
_cell.angle_alpha   90.00
_cell.angle_beta   90.00
_cell.angle_gamma   90.00
#
_symmetry.space_group_name_H-M   'P 1'
#
loop_
_entity.id
_entity.type
_entity.pdbx_description
1 polymer ?
#
loop_
_entity_poly.entity_id
_entity_poly.type
_entity_poly.pdbx_seq_one_letter_code
_entity_poly.pdbx_strand_id
1 'polypeptide(L)'
;MRRAPAILLALLLGAPGMMAAPRATDEILSALQTRLENNAGFDDLIEQLSDLEPRELARLQAEYDKVWPRMRDTYLSAFKAEAKQQHSGPARQANQKAIREARESFHSVRVMPEGPMKGAIIARSEPAVALLRELLLPSAERVLKLAGEPLNRQRAQILRLGKFRDGILKAAIAIEDAESVAKVRAEEQSVAEDLSDLDRNGLRVMENNRKIAEAEMVPENERRGVEELNQMRLLVGLNALLLDPRLCDASRGHSEDMARLNFFSHTSPVKGKQSFGQRAALSGTTSSGENIFMGSAKPTSANRGWFRSPGHHRNMFSPGHNRIGLGNYGSHWTQMFGR
;
A
#
# COMPACT_ATOMS: atom_id res chain seq x y z
N MET A 1 2.14 21.15 -27.34
CA MET A 1 0.75 21.35 -26.85
C MET A 1 -0.20 20.61 -27.78
N ARG A 2 -0.71 19.43 -27.41
CA ARG A 2 -1.68 18.69 -28.22
C ARG A 2 -3.02 18.60 -27.48
N ARG A 3 -4.06 19.13 -28.13
CA ARG A 3 -5.49 19.13 -27.75
C ARG A 3 -6.11 17.72 -27.82
N ALA A 4 -5.54 16.72 -27.15
CA ALA A 4 -5.94 15.33 -27.36
C ALA A 4 -7.35 14.95 -26.83
N PRO A 5 -7.85 15.44 -25.67
CA PRO A 5 -9.14 15.00 -25.15
C PRO A 5 -10.34 15.73 -25.76
N ALA A 6 -10.20 17.02 -26.15
CA ALA A 6 -11.26 17.79 -26.80
C ALA A 6 -11.64 17.23 -28.18
N ILE A 7 -10.68 16.63 -28.89
CA ILE A 7 -10.92 16.01 -30.21
C ILE A 7 -11.66 14.67 -30.07
N LEU A 8 -11.57 13.99 -28.91
CA LEU A 8 -12.17 12.67 -28.70
C LEU A 8 -13.60 12.71 -28.14
N LEU A 9 -13.96 13.70 -27.32
CA LEU A 9 -15.38 13.94 -27.00
C LEU A 9 -16.12 14.52 -28.23
N ALA A 10 -15.43 15.28 -29.08
CA ALA A 10 -15.95 15.67 -30.39
C ALA A 10 -16.20 14.46 -31.32
N LEU A 11 -15.49 13.32 -31.12
CA LEU A 11 -15.77 12.07 -31.82
C LEU A 11 -17.00 11.34 -31.27
N LEU A 12 -17.29 11.46 -29.96
CA LEU A 12 -18.56 10.99 -29.35
C LEU A 12 -19.76 11.82 -29.81
N LEU A 13 -19.55 13.13 -30.03
CA LEU A 13 -20.59 14.08 -30.47
C LEU A 13 -20.87 14.05 -31.98
N GLY A 14 -20.15 13.25 -32.76
CA GLY A 14 -20.29 13.19 -34.22
C GLY A 14 -19.80 14.46 -34.92
N ALA A 15 -19.23 14.30 -36.11
CA ALA A 15 -18.97 15.44 -37.00
C ALA A 15 -20.30 16.17 -37.32
N PRO A 16 -20.29 17.50 -37.50
CA PRO A 16 -21.50 18.28 -37.72
C PRO A 16 -22.13 17.87 -39.05
N GLY A 17 -23.29 17.21 -38.99
CA GLY A 17 -23.96 16.74 -40.20
C GLY A 17 -25.23 15.94 -39.93
N MET A 18 -26.31 16.62 -39.50
CA MET A 18 -27.70 16.49 -39.95
C MET A 18 -28.65 17.03 -38.88
N MET A 19 -29.51 17.97 -39.28
CA MET A 19 -30.47 18.65 -38.43
C MET A 19 -31.56 17.69 -37.91
N ALA A 20 -31.43 17.27 -36.66
CA ALA A 20 -32.52 16.89 -35.78
C ALA A 20 -32.33 17.67 -34.46
N ALA A 21 -33.39 17.92 -33.70
CA ALA A 21 -33.25 18.53 -32.37
C ALA A 21 -32.20 17.77 -31.54
N PRO A 22 -31.32 18.46 -30.78
CA PRO A 22 -30.31 17.78 -29.96
C PRO A 22 -31.02 16.75 -29.07
N ARG A 23 -30.54 15.51 -29.06
CA ARG A 23 -31.07 14.52 -28.10
C ARG A 23 -30.59 14.93 -26.71
N ALA A 24 -31.35 14.57 -25.66
CA ALA A 24 -30.94 14.83 -24.27
C ALA A 24 -29.52 14.31 -23.96
N THR A 25 -29.12 13.19 -24.58
CA THR A 25 -27.76 12.65 -24.50
C THR A 25 -26.68 13.55 -25.10
N ASP A 26 -26.98 14.25 -26.20
CA ASP A 26 -26.03 15.13 -26.90
C ASP A 26 -25.80 16.40 -26.09
N GLU A 27 -26.85 16.91 -25.44
CA GLU A 27 -26.78 18.05 -24.51
C GLU A 27 -25.93 17.71 -23.27
N ILE A 28 -26.16 16.54 -22.67
CA ILE A 28 -25.37 16.05 -21.53
C ILE A 28 -23.89 15.90 -21.91
N LEU A 29 -23.59 15.29 -23.06
CA LEU A 29 -22.21 15.12 -23.52
C LEU A 29 -21.51 16.45 -23.84
N SER A 30 -22.22 17.39 -24.46
CA SER A 30 -21.70 18.74 -24.75
C SER A 30 -21.44 19.55 -23.47
N ALA A 31 -22.37 19.47 -22.51
CA ALA A 31 -22.20 20.09 -21.19
C ALA A 31 -21.02 19.46 -20.43
N LEU A 32 -20.88 18.14 -20.49
CA LEU A 32 -19.73 17.43 -19.91
C LEU A 32 -18.42 17.90 -20.52
N GLN A 33 -18.36 18.05 -21.85
CA GLN A 33 -17.17 18.57 -22.53
C GLN A 33 -16.79 19.95 -22.01
N THR A 34 -17.75 20.87 -22.00
CA THR A 34 -17.53 22.25 -21.58
C THR A 34 -17.05 22.32 -20.12
N ARG A 35 -17.60 21.48 -19.24
CA ARG A 35 -17.19 21.40 -17.84
C ARG A 35 -15.81 20.76 -17.65
N LEU A 36 -15.44 19.81 -18.49
CA LEU A 36 -14.08 19.23 -18.49
C LEU A 36 -13.05 20.26 -18.95
N GLU A 37 -13.37 21.05 -19.98
CA GLU A 37 -12.50 22.10 -20.51
C GLU A 37 -12.30 23.25 -19.51
N ASN A 38 -13.37 23.65 -18.81
CA ASN A 38 -13.35 24.75 -17.82
C ASN A 38 -13.01 24.30 -16.39
N ASN A 39 -12.67 23.03 -16.19
CA ASN A 39 -12.45 22.44 -14.87
C ASN A 39 -13.61 22.62 -13.86
N ALA A 40 -14.86 22.67 -14.34
CA ALA A 40 -16.07 22.85 -13.53
C ALA A 40 -16.67 21.52 -13.05
N GLY A 41 -17.44 21.51 -11.96
CA GLY A 41 -18.18 20.33 -11.48
C GLY A 41 -19.25 19.86 -12.47
N PHE A 42 -19.60 18.57 -12.43
CA PHE A 42 -20.57 17.94 -13.36
C PHE A 42 -21.48 16.92 -12.67
N ASP A 43 -21.62 17.01 -11.35
CA ASP A 43 -22.37 16.01 -10.56
C ASP A 43 -23.88 16.05 -10.89
N ASP A 44 -24.41 17.23 -11.17
CA ASP A 44 -25.75 17.43 -11.71
C ASP A 44 -25.96 16.78 -13.10
N LEU A 45 -24.91 16.65 -13.92
CA LEU A 45 -25.02 15.89 -15.18
C LEU A 45 -25.15 14.39 -14.93
N ILE A 46 -24.61 13.87 -13.81
CA ILE A 46 -24.79 12.47 -13.42
C ILE A 46 -26.23 12.26 -12.91
N GLU A 47 -26.78 13.21 -12.16
CA GLU A 47 -28.17 13.16 -11.68
C GLU A 47 -29.15 13.08 -12.86
N GLN A 48 -28.96 13.91 -13.89
CA GLN A 48 -29.75 13.92 -15.12
C GLN A 48 -29.75 12.59 -15.90
N LEU A 49 -28.76 11.71 -15.68
CA LEU A 49 -28.75 10.39 -16.34
C LEU A 49 -29.92 9.51 -15.89
N SER A 50 -30.46 9.74 -14.70
CA SER A 50 -31.59 9.00 -14.14
C SER A 50 -32.91 9.35 -14.83
N ASP A 51 -32.98 10.51 -15.49
CA ASP A 51 -34.15 11.00 -16.20
C ASP A 51 -34.20 10.52 -17.66
N LEU A 52 -33.14 9.86 -18.14
CA LEU A 52 -33.06 9.35 -19.50
C LEU A 52 -33.87 8.07 -19.69
N GLU A 53 -34.49 7.93 -20.86
CA GLU A 53 -35.16 6.69 -21.23
C GLU A 53 -34.15 5.53 -21.38
N PRO A 54 -34.50 4.28 -21.05
CA PRO A 54 -33.56 3.15 -21.09
C PRO A 54 -32.84 2.96 -22.45
N ARG A 55 -33.52 3.29 -23.56
CA ARG A 55 -32.95 3.23 -24.91
C ARG A 55 -31.88 4.31 -25.15
N GLU A 56 -32.09 5.51 -24.60
CA GLU A 56 -31.15 6.62 -24.71
C GLU A 56 -29.91 6.34 -23.87
N LEU A 57 -30.11 5.81 -22.66
CA LEU A 57 -29.05 5.44 -21.74
C LEU A 57 -28.19 4.29 -22.28
N ALA A 58 -28.81 3.24 -22.84
CA ALA A 58 -28.08 2.13 -23.48
C ALA A 58 -27.22 2.61 -24.66
N ARG A 59 -27.73 3.58 -25.45
CA ARG A 59 -26.97 4.18 -26.54
C ARG A 59 -25.80 5.03 -26.02
N LEU A 60 -26.05 5.87 -25.02
CA LEU A 60 -25.02 6.69 -24.38
C LEU A 60 -23.89 5.80 -23.83
N GLN A 61 -24.25 4.72 -23.14
CA GLN A 61 -23.30 3.71 -22.67
C GLN A 61 -22.49 3.10 -23.81
N ALA A 62 -23.15 2.66 -24.88
CA ALA A 62 -22.49 2.03 -26.03
C ALA A 62 -21.49 2.97 -26.72
N GLU A 63 -21.80 4.26 -26.85
CA GLU A 63 -20.86 5.25 -27.38
C GLU A 63 -19.70 5.47 -26.40
N TYR A 64 -19.99 5.60 -25.10
CA TYR A 64 -18.97 5.81 -24.08
C TYR A 64 -17.98 4.64 -23.99
N ASP A 65 -18.46 3.39 -24.06
CA ASP A 65 -17.64 2.18 -24.00
C ASP A 65 -16.72 2.01 -25.22
N LYS A 66 -17.00 2.65 -26.37
CA LYS A 66 -16.07 2.70 -27.52
C LYS A 66 -14.84 3.57 -27.25
N VAL A 67 -14.99 4.62 -26.43
CA VAL A 67 -14.00 5.69 -26.30
C VAL A 67 -13.25 5.62 -24.97
N TRP A 68 -13.93 5.24 -23.89
CA TRP A 68 -13.38 5.14 -22.55
C TRP A 68 -12.08 4.31 -22.46
N PRO A 69 -12.00 3.07 -22.99
CA PRO A 69 -10.78 2.27 -22.89
C PRO A 69 -9.57 2.99 -23.50
N ARG A 70 -9.74 3.60 -24.67
CA ARG A 70 -8.65 4.32 -25.35
C ARG A 70 -8.15 5.52 -24.55
N MET A 71 -9.06 6.30 -23.94
CA MET A 71 -8.69 7.45 -23.11
C MET A 71 -7.96 7.02 -21.84
N ARG A 72 -8.51 6.00 -21.16
CA ARG A 72 -7.92 5.38 -19.98
C ARG A 72 -6.50 4.88 -20.28
N ASP A 73 -6.35 4.11 -21.34
CA ASP A 73 -5.08 3.47 -21.69
C ASP A 73 -4.03 4.48 -22.15
N THR A 74 -4.46 5.58 -22.79
CA THR A 74 -3.57 6.70 -23.14
C THR A 74 -3.00 7.35 -21.88
N TYR A 75 -3.84 7.63 -20.87
CA TYR A 75 -3.39 8.16 -19.59
C TYR A 75 -2.46 7.17 -18.87
N LEU A 76 -2.87 5.92 -18.73
CA LEU A 76 -2.08 4.89 -18.05
C LEU A 76 -0.72 4.65 -18.72
N SER A 77 -0.66 4.75 -20.05
CA SER A 77 0.61 4.69 -20.80
C SER A 77 1.52 5.88 -20.48
N ALA A 78 0.97 7.09 -20.38
CA ALA A 78 1.73 8.28 -19.98
C ALA A 78 2.21 8.18 -18.53
N PHE A 79 1.35 7.72 -17.62
CA PHE A 79 1.70 7.45 -16.23
C PHE A 79 2.83 6.42 -16.12
N LYS A 80 2.74 5.32 -16.86
CA LYS A 80 3.78 4.27 -16.92
C LYS A 80 5.10 4.79 -17.48
N ALA A 81 5.06 5.67 -18.48
CA ALA A 81 6.26 6.30 -19.03
C ALA A 81 6.94 7.21 -17.99
N GLU A 82 6.16 8.04 -17.30
CA GLU A 82 6.63 8.91 -16.21
C GLU A 82 7.24 8.08 -15.07
N ALA A 83 6.53 7.06 -14.61
CA ALA A 83 7.01 6.17 -13.55
C ALA A 83 8.34 5.51 -13.93
N LYS A 84 8.47 4.99 -15.17
CA LYS A 84 9.72 4.43 -15.68
C LYS A 84 10.84 5.45 -15.77
N GLN A 85 10.55 6.67 -16.23
CA GLN A 85 11.54 7.73 -16.33
C GLN A 85 12.16 8.03 -14.96
N GLN A 86 11.33 8.16 -13.92
CA GLN A 86 11.76 8.40 -12.54
C GLN A 86 12.62 7.25 -11.94
N HIS A 87 12.60 6.06 -12.55
CA HIS A 87 13.35 4.88 -12.11
C HIS A 87 14.43 4.43 -13.13
N SER A 88 14.82 5.31 -14.06
CA SER A 88 15.77 4.98 -15.14
C SER A 88 16.99 5.91 -15.17
N GLY A 89 18.04 5.49 -15.89
CA GLY A 89 19.21 6.32 -16.20
C GLY A 89 19.86 6.98 -14.96
N PRO A 90 20.16 8.29 -15.00
CA PRO A 90 20.77 9.02 -13.88
C PRO A 90 19.92 9.00 -12.60
N ALA A 91 18.59 9.03 -12.71
CA ALA A 91 17.70 8.98 -11.55
C ALA A 91 17.87 7.65 -10.79
N ARG A 92 17.96 6.53 -11.52
CA ARG A 92 18.23 5.21 -10.93
C ARG A 92 19.57 5.19 -10.20
N GLN A 93 20.62 5.74 -10.79
CA GLN A 93 21.95 5.78 -10.17
C GLN A 93 21.96 6.61 -8.88
N ALA A 94 21.30 7.78 -8.90
CA ALA A 94 21.12 8.61 -7.71
C ALA A 94 20.34 7.87 -6.62
N ASN A 95 19.23 7.21 -6.98
CA ASN A 95 18.43 6.40 -6.05
C ASN A 95 19.27 5.27 -5.43
N GLN A 96 20.05 4.53 -6.24
CA GLN A 96 20.93 3.47 -5.75
C GLN A 96 21.98 3.99 -4.76
N LYS A 97 22.56 5.18 -5.02
CA LYS A 97 23.48 5.82 -4.07
C LYS A 97 22.77 6.17 -2.77
N ALA A 98 21.61 6.82 -2.83
CA ALA A 98 20.82 7.19 -1.66
C ALA A 98 20.38 5.96 -0.84
N ILE A 99 20.01 4.85 -1.51
CA ILE A 99 19.67 3.58 -0.86
C ILE A 99 20.87 3.04 -0.07
N ARG A 100 22.08 3.04 -0.65
CA ARG A 100 23.29 2.59 0.05
C ARG A 100 23.58 3.44 1.28
N GLU A 101 23.58 4.76 1.13
CA GLU A 101 23.85 5.71 2.22
C GLU A 101 22.79 5.60 3.34
N ALA A 102 21.52 5.44 3.00
CA ALA A 102 20.45 5.24 3.98
C ALA A 102 20.62 3.91 4.75
N ARG A 103 20.95 2.82 4.05
CA ARG A 103 21.23 1.52 4.69
C ARG A 103 22.47 1.60 5.59
N GLU A 104 23.55 2.23 5.15
CA GLU A 104 24.75 2.45 5.96
C GLU A 104 24.43 3.27 7.21
N SER A 105 23.66 4.36 7.06
CA SER A 105 23.23 5.19 8.18
C SER A 105 22.43 4.37 9.20
N PHE A 106 21.46 3.59 8.73
CA PHE A 106 20.66 2.70 9.57
C PHE A 106 21.51 1.66 10.32
N HIS A 107 22.35 0.90 9.60
CA HIS A 107 23.14 -0.18 10.19
C HIS A 107 24.21 0.34 11.17
N SER A 108 24.76 1.53 10.92
CA SER A 108 25.70 2.16 11.85
C SER A 108 25.05 2.53 13.19
N VAL A 109 23.74 2.82 13.22
CA VAL A 109 23.00 3.06 14.48
C VAL A 109 22.81 1.76 15.24
N ARG A 110 22.47 0.67 14.55
CA ARG A 110 22.20 -0.65 15.16
C ARG A 110 23.38 -1.17 16.01
N VAL A 111 24.61 -0.83 15.63
CA VAL A 111 25.84 -1.28 16.32
C VAL A 111 26.34 -0.31 17.39
N MET A 112 25.66 0.81 17.64
CA MET A 112 26.03 1.76 18.69
C MET A 112 25.81 1.19 20.10
N PRO A 113 26.48 1.72 21.14
CA PRO A 113 26.10 1.51 22.53
C PRO A 113 24.67 2.02 22.82
N GLU A 114 24.00 1.48 23.84
CA GLU A 114 22.57 1.79 24.06
C GLU A 114 22.29 3.26 24.40
N GLY A 115 23.16 3.89 25.18
CA GLY A 115 23.04 5.29 25.58
C GLY A 115 22.84 6.24 24.38
N PRO A 116 23.80 6.34 23.44
CA PRO A 116 23.67 7.20 22.27
C PRO A 116 22.66 6.68 21.23
N MET A 117 22.37 5.38 21.20
CA MET A 117 21.50 4.79 20.18
C MET A 117 20.09 5.39 20.17
N LYS A 118 19.50 5.67 21.35
CA LYS A 118 18.11 6.16 21.42
C LYS A 118 17.89 7.44 20.61
N GLY A 119 18.80 8.41 20.73
CA GLY A 119 18.75 9.64 19.94
C GLY A 119 19.06 9.38 18.46
N ALA A 120 20.04 8.52 18.19
CA ALA A 120 20.45 8.17 16.83
C ALA A 120 19.36 7.41 16.04
N ILE A 121 18.52 6.61 16.69
CA ILE A 121 17.38 5.96 16.04
C ILE A 121 16.46 7.02 15.44
N ILE A 122 16.07 8.02 16.22
CA ILE A 122 15.16 9.08 15.77
C ILE A 122 15.84 9.97 14.72
N ALA A 123 17.09 10.36 14.96
CA ALA A 123 17.80 11.29 14.08
C ALA A 123 18.27 10.67 12.76
N ARG A 124 18.46 9.34 12.70
CA ARG A 124 19.10 8.68 11.56
C ARG A 124 18.37 7.44 11.06
N SER A 125 17.96 6.52 11.95
CA SER A 125 17.27 5.29 11.51
C SER A 125 15.86 5.56 10.97
N GLU A 126 15.08 6.43 11.62
CA GLU A 126 13.74 6.78 11.13
C GLU A 126 13.78 7.47 9.75
N PRO A 127 14.58 8.54 9.55
CA PRO A 127 14.70 9.15 8.23
C PRO A 127 15.25 8.19 7.17
N ALA A 128 16.20 7.32 7.54
CA ALA A 128 16.73 6.32 6.62
C ALA A 128 15.65 5.33 6.16
N VAL A 129 14.84 4.78 7.07
CA VAL A 129 13.75 3.87 6.72
C VAL A 129 12.67 4.59 5.89
N ALA A 130 12.36 5.85 6.21
CA ALA A 130 11.42 6.65 5.44
C ALA A 130 11.91 6.85 3.99
N LEU A 131 13.16 7.27 3.81
CA LEU A 131 13.78 7.44 2.49
C LEU A 131 13.85 6.12 1.72
N LEU A 132 14.24 5.02 2.38
CA LEU A 132 14.26 3.70 1.77
C LEU A 132 12.86 3.27 1.33
N ARG A 133 11.82 3.50 2.15
CA ARG A 133 10.43 3.21 1.79
C ARG A 133 10.04 3.97 0.54
N GLU A 134 10.32 5.27 0.46
CA GLU A 134 10.02 6.04 -0.73
C GLU A 134 10.73 5.46 -1.96
N LEU A 135 12.03 5.15 -1.87
CA LEU A 135 12.86 4.74 -3.02
C LEU A 135 12.67 3.30 -3.48
N LEU A 136 12.37 2.38 -2.56
CA LEU A 136 12.26 0.94 -2.85
C LEU A 136 10.80 0.47 -2.97
N LEU A 137 9.85 1.20 -2.38
CA LEU A 137 8.41 0.96 -2.48
C LEU A 137 7.74 2.17 -3.15
N PRO A 138 7.97 2.36 -4.47
CA PRO A 138 7.30 3.41 -5.22
C PRO A 138 5.76 3.29 -5.10
N SER A 139 5.11 4.44 -4.96
CA SER A 139 3.65 4.55 -4.93
C SER A 139 3.15 5.41 -6.08
N ALA A 140 1.89 5.20 -6.49
CA ALA A 140 1.25 6.06 -7.47
C ALA A 140 1.27 7.53 -7.05
N GLU A 141 1.01 7.80 -5.76
CA GLU A 141 1.05 9.14 -5.18
C GLU A 141 2.41 9.82 -5.38
N ARG A 142 3.52 9.09 -5.16
CA ARG A 142 4.85 9.64 -5.35
C ARG A 142 5.12 9.97 -6.82
N VAL A 143 4.76 9.07 -7.73
CA VAL A 143 4.92 9.29 -9.17
C VAL A 143 4.19 10.58 -9.58
N LEU A 144 2.95 10.75 -9.13
CA LEU A 144 2.12 11.92 -9.45
C LEU A 144 2.63 13.21 -8.80
N LYS A 145 3.15 13.14 -7.57
CA LYS A 145 3.74 14.29 -6.87
C LYS A 145 4.98 14.82 -7.59
N LEU A 146 5.78 13.94 -8.18
CA LEU A 146 6.98 14.30 -8.95
C LEU A 146 6.67 14.59 -10.42
N ALA A 147 5.52 14.13 -10.92
CA ALA A 147 5.10 14.38 -12.28
C ALA A 147 4.74 15.85 -12.52
N GLY A 148 4.93 16.30 -13.75
CA GLY A 148 4.54 17.64 -14.16
C GLY A 148 3.02 17.84 -14.27
N GLU A 149 2.62 19.11 -14.28
CA GLU A 149 1.25 19.58 -14.56
C GLU A 149 0.54 18.88 -15.74
N PRO A 150 1.19 18.52 -16.86
CA PRO A 150 0.52 17.83 -17.95
C PRO A 150 -0.10 16.48 -17.55
N LEU A 151 0.64 15.64 -16.81
CA LEU A 151 0.16 14.31 -16.40
C LEU A 151 -0.93 14.43 -15.34
N ASN A 152 -0.74 15.33 -14.37
CA ASN A 152 -1.73 15.56 -13.31
C ASN A 152 -3.07 16.09 -13.86
N ARG A 153 -3.03 16.94 -14.89
CA ARG A 153 -4.25 17.35 -15.60
C ARG A 153 -4.91 16.20 -16.36
N GLN A 154 -4.14 15.36 -17.05
CA GLN A 154 -4.69 14.17 -17.71
C GLN A 154 -5.34 13.21 -16.70
N ARG A 155 -4.71 13.01 -15.53
CA ARG A 155 -5.27 12.21 -14.45
C ARG A 155 -6.59 12.79 -13.95
N ALA A 156 -6.63 14.10 -13.66
CA ALA A 156 -7.86 14.75 -13.21
C ALA A 156 -9.01 14.53 -14.21
N GLN A 157 -8.73 14.66 -15.51
CA GLN A 157 -9.72 14.41 -16.56
C GLN A 157 -10.18 12.95 -16.61
N ILE A 158 -9.26 11.97 -16.55
CA ILE A 158 -9.66 10.56 -16.65
C ILE A 158 -10.48 10.10 -15.45
N LEU A 159 -10.18 10.59 -14.24
CA LEU A 159 -10.96 10.24 -13.05
C LEU A 159 -12.37 10.86 -13.11
N ARG A 160 -12.50 12.07 -13.66
CA ARG A 160 -13.80 12.70 -13.88
C ARG A 160 -14.63 11.93 -14.92
N LEU A 161 -14.01 11.53 -16.02
CA LEU A 161 -14.65 10.68 -17.04
C LEU A 161 -15.04 9.31 -16.46
N GLY A 162 -14.18 8.70 -15.63
CA GLY A 162 -14.51 7.46 -14.92
C GLY A 162 -15.72 7.61 -14.02
N LYS A 163 -15.81 8.71 -13.25
CA LYS A 163 -16.98 9.02 -12.41
C LYS A 163 -18.26 9.16 -13.24
N PHE A 164 -18.18 9.80 -14.42
CA PHE A 164 -19.32 9.92 -15.32
C PHE A 164 -19.76 8.55 -15.87
N ARG A 165 -18.81 7.70 -16.28
CA ARG A 165 -19.08 6.32 -16.71
C ARG A 165 -19.77 5.50 -15.63
N ASP A 166 -19.28 5.61 -14.39
CA ASP A 166 -19.88 4.93 -13.25
C ASP A 166 -21.32 5.43 -13.00
N GLY A 167 -21.59 6.71 -13.28
CA GLY A 167 -22.94 7.29 -13.30
C GLY A 167 -23.85 6.66 -14.35
N ILE A 168 -23.38 6.51 -15.59
CA ILE A 168 -24.13 5.86 -16.69
C ILE A 168 -24.50 4.42 -16.31
N LEU A 169 -23.52 3.64 -15.83
CA LEU A 169 -23.74 2.24 -15.47
C LEU A 169 -24.74 2.07 -14.33
N LYS A 170 -24.66 2.95 -13.32
CA LYS A 170 -25.60 2.95 -12.19
C LYS A 170 -27.02 3.29 -12.63
N ALA A 171 -27.19 4.30 -13.48
CA ALA A 171 -28.49 4.67 -14.03
C ALA A 171 -29.08 3.53 -14.89
N ALA A 172 -28.22 2.75 -15.58
CA ALA A 172 -28.65 1.68 -16.48
C ALA A 172 -29.11 0.39 -15.76
N ILE A 173 -29.09 0.37 -14.42
CA ILE A 173 -29.37 -0.84 -13.60
C ILE A 173 -28.47 -2.02 -14.04
N ALA A 174 -27.29 -1.71 -14.60
CA ALA A 174 -26.36 -2.68 -15.14
C ALA A 174 -25.23 -2.95 -14.13
N ILE A 175 -25.50 -3.83 -13.16
CA ILE A 175 -24.55 -4.56 -12.27
C ILE A 175 -23.64 -3.70 -11.34
N GLU A 176 -23.39 -4.27 -10.16
CA GLU A 176 -22.64 -3.81 -8.98
C GLU A 176 -21.16 -3.38 -9.18
N ASP A 177 -20.62 -3.38 -10.41
CA ASP A 177 -19.16 -3.31 -10.68
C ASP A 177 -18.70 -1.96 -11.32
N ALA A 178 -19.47 -0.90 -11.08
CA ALA A 178 -19.19 0.48 -11.50
C ALA A 178 -18.03 1.11 -10.69
N GLU A 179 -16.83 0.61 -10.94
CA GLU A 179 -15.60 0.95 -10.23
C GLU A 179 -14.53 1.55 -11.16
N SER A 180 -14.92 2.31 -12.19
CA SER A 180 -13.98 2.82 -13.21
C SER A 180 -12.85 3.65 -12.58
N VAL A 181 -13.17 4.49 -11.59
CA VAL A 181 -12.17 5.28 -10.83
C VAL A 181 -11.24 4.39 -10.00
N ALA A 182 -11.78 3.38 -9.32
CA ALA A 182 -10.98 2.48 -8.49
C ALA A 182 -10.05 1.62 -9.34
N LYS A 183 -10.52 1.12 -10.48
CA LYS A 183 -9.73 0.35 -11.45
C LYS A 183 -8.55 1.17 -12.01
N VAL A 184 -8.75 2.45 -12.33
CA VAL A 184 -7.64 3.34 -12.75
C VAL A 184 -6.60 3.50 -11.63
N ARG A 185 -7.05 3.77 -10.40
CA ARG A 185 -6.14 3.93 -9.25
C ARG A 185 -5.39 2.64 -8.90
N ALA A 186 -6.06 1.50 -9.02
CA ALA A 186 -5.45 0.19 -8.82
C ALA A 186 -4.35 -0.08 -9.85
N GLU A 187 -4.60 0.27 -11.12
CA GLU A 187 -3.60 0.15 -12.19
C GLU A 187 -2.42 1.12 -11.98
N GLU A 188 -2.67 2.38 -11.60
CA GLU A 188 -1.63 3.34 -11.23
C GLU A 188 -0.72 2.75 -10.12
N GLN A 189 -1.33 2.15 -9.10
CA GLN A 189 -0.62 1.55 -7.98
C GLN A 189 0.16 0.30 -8.41
N SER A 190 -0.44 -0.58 -9.20
CA SER A 190 0.22 -1.78 -9.75
C SER A 190 1.43 -1.42 -10.61
N VAL A 191 1.31 -0.40 -11.46
CA VAL A 191 2.43 0.08 -12.29
C VAL A 191 3.57 0.64 -11.42
N ALA A 192 3.24 1.30 -10.31
CA ALA A 192 4.26 1.76 -9.37
C ALA A 192 4.94 0.56 -8.68
N GLU A 193 4.17 -0.37 -8.14
CA GLU A 193 4.68 -1.56 -7.43
C GLU A 193 5.57 -2.45 -8.30
N ASP A 194 5.28 -2.58 -9.60
CA ASP A 194 6.12 -3.29 -10.58
C ASP A 194 7.53 -2.71 -10.71
N LEU A 195 7.74 -1.46 -10.31
CA LEU A 195 9.04 -0.78 -10.29
C LEU A 195 9.77 -0.93 -8.94
N SER A 196 9.21 -1.65 -7.98
CA SER A 196 9.87 -1.90 -6.71
C SER A 196 11.20 -2.63 -6.90
N ASP A 197 12.26 -2.05 -6.32
CA ASP A 197 13.60 -2.63 -6.27
C ASP A 197 13.81 -3.49 -4.99
N LEU A 198 12.73 -3.95 -4.35
CA LEU A 198 12.84 -4.87 -3.22
C LEU A 198 13.33 -6.25 -3.64
N ASP A 199 13.98 -6.94 -2.71
CA ASP A 199 14.47 -8.30 -2.94
C ASP A 199 13.32 -9.27 -3.23
N ARG A 200 13.38 -9.94 -4.40
CA ARG A 200 12.33 -10.84 -4.89
C ARG A 200 12.13 -12.06 -3.99
N ASN A 201 13.20 -12.58 -3.38
CA ASN A 201 13.08 -13.70 -2.45
C ASN A 201 12.32 -13.27 -1.20
N GLY A 202 12.62 -12.09 -0.69
CA GLY A 202 11.89 -11.42 0.38
C GLY A 202 10.40 -11.28 0.09
N LEU A 203 10.04 -10.75 -1.09
CA LEU A 203 8.65 -10.62 -1.52
C LEU A 203 7.94 -11.99 -1.59
N ARG A 204 8.62 -13.03 -2.07
CA ARG A 204 8.08 -14.40 -2.05
C ARG A 204 7.86 -14.94 -0.64
N VAL A 205 8.74 -14.63 0.31
CA VAL A 205 8.53 -14.99 1.72
C VAL A 205 7.31 -14.27 2.30
N MET A 206 7.13 -12.99 1.99
CA MET A 206 5.96 -12.22 2.44
C MET A 206 4.65 -12.80 1.87
N GLU A 207 4.65 -13.18 0.59
CA GLU A 207 3.51 -13.88 -0.02
C GLU A 207 3.24 -15.24 0.64
N ASN A 208 4.28 -16.02 0.91
CA ASN A 208 4.13 -17.28 1.65
C ASN A 208 3.59 -17.05 3.06
N ASN A 209 4.01 -15.98 3.74
CA ASN A 209 3.49 -15.65 5.06
C ASN A 209 1.99 -15.33 5.04
N ARG A 210 1.46 -14.70 3.98
CA ARG A 210 0.01 -14.47 3.82
C ARG A 210 -0.74 -15.80 3.75
N LYS A 211 -0.24 -16.73 2.92
CA LYS A 211 -0.83 -18.08 2.78
C LYS A 211 -0.80 -18.85 4.09
N ILE A 212 0.32 -18.83 4.81
CA ILE A 212 0.44 -19.46 6.13
C ILE A 212 -0.54 -18.80 7.12
N ALA A 213 -0.58 -17.46 7.17
CA ALA A 213 -1.47 -16.74 8.08
C ALA A 213 -2.94 -17.04 7.82
N GLU A 214 -3.35 -17.18 6.56
CA GLU A 214 -4.70 -17.57 6.17
C GLU A 214 -5.01 -19.01 6.55
N ALA A 215 -4.13 -19.96 6.20
CA ALA A 215 -4.31 -21.38 6.51
C ALA A 215 -4.38 -21.67 8.01
N GLU A 216 -3.58 -20.96 8.80
CA GLU A 216 -3.44 -21.14 10.24
C GLU A 216 -4.31 -20.17 11.04
N MET A 217 -5.17 -19.40 10.35
CA MET A 217 -6.10 -18.43 10.95
C MET A 217 -5.42 -17.44 11.91
N VAL A 218 -4.20 -17.00 11.58
CA VAL A 218 -3.45 -16.02 12.38
C VAL A 218 -4.23 -14.69 12.38
N PRO A 219 -4.51 -14.10 13.57
CA PRO A 219 -5.26 -12.85 13.68
C PRO A 219 -4.75 -11.72 12.78
N GLU A 220 -5.68 -10.95 12.21
CA GLU A 220 -5.40 -9.85 11.28
C GLU A 220 -4.35 -8.86 11.80
N ASN A 221 -4.47 -8.46 13.06
CA ASN A 221 -3.55 -7.53 13.70
C ASN A 221 -2.13 -8.12 13.85
N GLU A 222 -2.00 -9.42 14.14
CA GLU A 222 -0.71 -10.09 14.24
C GLU A 222 -0.04 -10.26 12.88
N ARG A 223 -0.77 -10.73 11.86
CA ARG A 223 -0.20 -10.86 10.49
C ARG A 223 0.20 -9.52 9.90
N ARG A 224 -0.57 -8.44 10.15
CA ARG A 224 -0.19 -7.07 9.77
C ARG A 224 1.09 -6.59 10.46
N GLY A 225 1.28 -6.90 11.74
CA GLY A 225 2.49 -6.52 12.46
C GLY A 225 3.74 -7.25 11.95
N VAL A 226 3.60 -8.52 11.56
CA VAL A 226 4.68 -9.28 10.92
C VAL A 226 5.01 -8.72 9.53
N GLU A 227 3.99 -8.44 8.72
CA GLU A 227 4.14 -7.82 7.39
C GLU A 227 4.92 -6.49 7.49
N GLU A 228 4.53 -5.60 8.42
CA GLU A 228 5.18 -4.31 8.63
C GLU A 228 6.67 -4.44 9.01
N LEU A 229 7.01 -5.38 9.90
CA LEU A 229 8.41 -5.63 10.24
C LEU A 229 9.18 -6.19 9.04
N ASN A 230 8.62 -7.16 8.31
CA ASN A 230 9.28 -7.71 7.14
C ASN A 230 9.53 -6.67 6.05
N GLN A 231 8.58 -5.75 5.81
CA GLN A 231 8.81 -4.61 4.94
C GLN A 231 10.00 -3.78 5.43
N MET A 232 10.06 -3.41 6.71
CA MET A 232 11.20 -2.66 7.26
C MET A 232 12.52 -3.42 7.10
N ARG A 233 12.53 -4.74 7.31
CA ARG A 233 13.72 -5.59 7.13
C ARG A 233 14.20 -5.56 5.68
N LEU A 234 13.30 -5.74 4.70
CA LEU A 234 13.66 -5.69 3.28
C LEU A 234 14.18 -4.32 2.85
N LEU A 235 13.57 -3.23 3.35
CA LEU A 235 14.03 -1.87 3.09
C LEU A 235 15.51 -1.70 3.49
N VAL A 236 15.87 -2.15 4.69
CA VAL A 236 17.25 -2.05 5.19
C VAL A 236 18.19 -3.14 4.67
N GLY A 237 17.74 -3.98 3.73
CA GLY A 237 18.54 -5.01 3.07
C GLY A 237 18.72 -6.30 3.88
N LEU A 238 17.83 -6.57 4.84
CA LEU A 238 17.77 -7.84 5.56
C LEU A 238 16.70 -8.75 4.95
N ASN A 239 16.84 -10.06 5.12
CA ASN A 239 15.84 -11.02 4.69
C ASN A 239 14.52 -10.86 5.48
N ALA A 240 13.40 -11.01 4.77
CA ALA A 240 12.10 -11.23 5.40
C ALA A 240 12.12 -12.52 6.21
N LEU A 241 11.43 -12.50 7.34
CA LEU A 241 11.28 -13.63 8.26
C LEU A 241 10.05 -14.44 7.89
N LEU A 242 10.19 -15.77 7.85
CA LEU A 242 9.08 -16.67 7.65
C LEU A 242 8.17 -16.67 8.89
N LEU A 243 6.87 -16.54 8.69
CA LEU A 243 5.89 -16.63 9.78
C LEU A 243 5.87 -18.06 10.33
N ASP A 244 6.06 -18.22 11.64
CA ASP A 244 5.91 -19.48 12.34
C ASP A 244 4.67 -19.38 13.26
N PRO A 245 3.55 -20.03 12.90
CA PRO A 245 2.32 -20.01 13.69
C PRO A 245 2.54 -20.44 15.15
N ARG A 246 3.46 -21.38 15.40
CA ARG A 246 3.79 -21.84 16.75
C ARG A 246 4.46 -20.76 17.59
N LEU A 247 5.25 -19.88 16.95
CA LEU A 247 5.80 -18.71 17.63
C LEU A 247 4.72 -17.65 17.86
N CYS A 248 3.70 -17.54 16.99
CA CYS A 248 2.54 -16.67 17.23
C CYS A 248 1.78 -17.16 18.47
N ASP A 249 1.53 -18.46 18.60
CA ASP A 249 0.83 -19.03 19.75
C ASP A 249 1.62 -18.84 21.05
N ALA A 250 2.93 -19.13 21.04
CA ALA A 250 3.81 -18.87 22.18
C ALA A 250 3.79 -17.39 22.60
N SER A 251 3.81 -16.49 21.61
CA SER A 251 3.78 -15.04 21.82
C SER A 251 2.42 -14.57 22.37
N ARG A 252 1.32 -15.12 21.85
CA ARG A 252 -0.03 -14.76 22.27
C ARG A 252 -0.28 -15.23 23.70
N GLY A 253 0.15 -16.45 24.02
CA GLY A 253 0.11 -16.98 25.38
C GLY A 253 0.91 -16.16 26.38
N HIS A 254 2.09 -15.63 26.01
CA HIS A 254 2.84 -14.73 26.91
C HIS A 254 2.15 -13.38 27.10
N SER A 255 1.56 -12.85 26.04
CA SER A 255 0.79 -11.60 26.10
C SER A 255 -0.45 -11.75 27.00
N GLU A 256 -1.11 -12.90 26.92
CA GLU A 256 -2.21 -13.28 27.79
C GLU A 256 -1.77 -13.47 29.25
N ASP A 257 -0.66 -14.19 29.49
CA ASP A 257 -0.09 -14.35 30.83
C ASP A 257 0.20 -12.98 31.46
N MET A 258 0.88 -12.07 30.74
CA MET A 258 1.17 -10.70 31.20
C MET A 258 -0.11 -9.94 31.57
N ALA A 259 -1.13 -10.00 30.71
CA ALA A 259 -2.39 -9.30 30.92
C ALA A 259 -3.21 -9.87 32.08
N ARG A 260 -3.30 -11.20 32.21
CA ARG A 260 -4.16 -11.86 33.22
C ARG A 260 -3.52 -11.94 34.60
N LEU A 261 -2.19 -12.06 34.64
CA LEU A 261 -1.43 -12.18 35.89
C LEU A 261 -0.83 -10.84 36.34
N ASN A 262 -1.17 -9.74 35.65
CA ASN A 262 -0.77 -8.37 35.99
C ASN A 262 0.75 -8.18 36.15
N PHE A 263 1.53 -8.64 35.16
CA PHE A 263 2.98 -8.41 35.10
C PHE A 263 3.42 -7.98 33.71
N PHE A 264 4.56 -7.29 33.62
CA PHE A 264 5.19 -6.93 32.34
C PHE A 264 6.68 -7.26 32.39
N SER A 265 7.04 -8.45 31.92
CA SER A 265 8.40 -8.99 31.98
C SER A 265 8.64 -10.04 30.91
N HIS A 266 9.89 -10.18 30.49
CA HIS A 266 10.34 -11.32 29.68
C HIS A 266 10.21 -12.66 30.44
N THR A 267 10.26 -12.59 31.78
CA THR A 267 10.15 -13.75 32.67
C THR A 267 8.70 -13.94 33.12
N SER A 268 8.06 -15.04 32.71
CA SER A 268 6.72 -15.40 33.19
C SER A 268 6.78 -16.03 34.58
N PRO A 269 5.85 -15.73 35.50
CA PRO A 269 5.72 -16.44 36.78
C PRO A 269 5.12 -17.84 36.61
N VAL A 270 4.62 -18.20 35.43
CA VAL A 270 4.02 -19.52 35.17
C VAL A 270 5.12 -20.58 35.06
N LYS A 271 5.00 -21.64 35.87
CA LYS A 271 5.96 -22.75 35.89
C LYS A 271 6.04 -23.42 34.51
N GLY A 272 7.25 -23.54 33.98
CA GLY A 272 7.51 -24.11 32.65
C GLY A 272 7.38 -23.11 31.50
N LYS A 273 7.06 -21.85 31.77
CA LYS A 273 6.96 -20.76 30.78
C LYS A 273 7.91 -19.58 31.08
N GLN A 274 8.85 -19.73 32.02
CA GLN A 274 9.62 -18.60 32.52
C GLN A 274 10.39 -17.88 31.41
N SER A 275 11.07 -18.60 30.51
CA SER A 275 11.78 -18.00 29.38
C SER A 275 11.03 -18.11 28.05
N PHE A 276 11.33 -17.23 27.10
CA PHE A 276 10.78 -17.32 25.73
C PHE A 276 11.11 -18.67 25.06
N GLY A 277 12.26 -19.26 25.37
CA GLY A 277 12.65 -20.57 24.87
C GLY A 277 11.75 -21.69 25.40
N GLN A 278 11.37 -21.64 26.68
CA GLN A 278 10.42 -22.58 27.26
C GLN A 278 9.02 -22.41 26.67
N ARG A 279 8.55 -21.17 26.49
CA ARG A 279 7.26 -20.88 25.85
C ARG A 279 7.20 -21.38 24.40
N ALA A 280 8.27 -21.15 23.64
CA ALA A 280 8.41 -21.68 22.28
C ALA A 280 8.43 -23.22 22.26
N ALA A 281 9.17 -23.86 23.17
CA ALA A 281 9.26 -25.31 23.26
C ALA A 281 7.90 -25.96 23.58
N LEU A 282 7.09 -25.36 24.46
CA LEU A 282 5.73 -25.81 24.74
C LEU A 282 4.81 -25.73 23.52
N SER A 283 5.10 -24.81 22.59
CA SER A 283 4.39 -24.68 21.32
C SER A 283 5.03 -25.53 20.20
N GLY A 284 5.99 -26.40 20.54
CA GLY A 284 6.65 -27.30 19.57
C GLY A 284 7.62 -26.59 18.62
N THR A 285 8.24 -25.49 19.05
CA THR A 285 9.21 -24.71 18.26
C THR A 285 10.36 -24.17 19.13
N THR A 286 11.25 -23.36 18.55
CA THR A 286 12.38 -22.73 19.24
C THR A 286 12.38 -21.22 18.97
N SER A 287 12.86 -20.46 19.94
CA SER A 287 13.00 -19.00 19.82
C SER A 287 14.43 -18.56 20.13
N SER A 288 14.92 -17.57 19.37
CA SER A 288 16.23 -16.95 19.44
C SER A 288 16.19 -15.52 20.01
N GLY A 289 15.01 -14.99 20.32
CA GLY A 289 14.86 -13.67 20.91
C GLY A 289 13.41 -13.26 21.11
N GLU A 290 13.20 -12.23 21.93
CA GLU A 290 11.88 -11.72 22.27
C GLU A 290 11.90 -10.19 22.41
N ASN A 291 10.83 -9.55 21.93
CA ASN A 291 10.44 -8.19 22.30
C ASN A 291 9.05 -8.22 22.93
N ILE A 292 8.80 -7.38 23.94
CA ILE A 292 7.48 -7.21 24.57
C ILE A 292 7.04 -5.75 24.54
N PHE A 293 5.75 -5.48 24.41
CA PHE A 293 5.18 -4.13 24.39
C PHE A 293 3.83 -4.11 25.09
N MET A 294 3.55 -3.01 25.79
CA MET A 294 2.26 -2.74 26.43
C MET A 294 1.84 -1.29 26.15
N GLY A 295 0.55 -1.08 25.87
CA GLY A 295 -0.06 0.26 25.85
C GLY A 295 -0.99 0.54 24.68
N SER A 296 -1.07 -0.34 23.69
CA SER A 296 -1.94 -0.18 22.53
C SER A 296 -2.26 -1.53 21.91
N ALA A 297 -3.49 -1.73 21.44
CA ALA A 297 -3.90 -2.90 20.67
C ALA A 297 -3.56 -2.78 19.16
N LYS A 298 -2.81 -1.75 18.75
CA LYS A 298 -2.41 -1.56 17.34
C LYS A 298 -1.00 -2.13 17.10
N PRO A 299 -0.80 -3.02 16.11
CA PRO A 299 0.52 -3.59 15.82
C PRO A 299 1.55 -2.52 15.43
N THR A 300 1.11 -1.48 14.72
CA THR A 300 1.96 -0.33 14.35
C THR A 300 2.50 0.41 15.56
N SER A 301 1.75 0.47 16.66
CA SER A 301 2.23 1.06 17.91
C SER A 301 3.31 0.21 18.56
N ALA A 302 3.13 -1.12 18.56
CA ALA A 302 4.11 -2.06 19.10
C ALA A 302 5.41 -2.06 18.28
N ASN A 303 5.32 -2.19 16.95
CA ASN A 303 6.46 -2.10 16.03
C ASN A 303 7.23 -0.78 16.18
N ARG A 304 6.53 0.36 16.27
CA ARG A 304 7.18 1.66 16.50
C ARG A 304 7.82 1.76 17.89
N GLY A 305 7.19 1.20 18.93
CA GLY A 305 7.73 1.15 20.28
C GLY A 305 9.04 0.36 20.34
N TRP A 306 9.06 -0.82 19.72
CA TRP A 306 10.27 -1.64 19.58
C TRP A 306 11.33 -0.97 18.71
N PHE A 307 10.93 -0.38 17.58
CA PHE A 307 11.84 0.34 16.69
C PHE A 307 12.58 1.47 17.43
N ARG A 308 11.91 2.17 18.35
CA ARG A 308 12.48 3.29 19.12
C ARG A 308 13.21 2.88 20.40
N SER A 309 13.24 1.59 20.74
CA SER A 309 13.95 1.07 21.91
C SER A 309 15.25 0.40 21.48
N PRO A 310 16.44 0.83 21.96
CA PRO A 310 17.72 0.29 21.51
C PRO A 310 17.83 -1.24 21.49
N GLY A 311 17.47 -1.91 22.59
CA GLY A 311 17.52 -3.38 22.68
C GLY A 311 16.57 -4.07 21.70
N HIS A 312 15.31 -3.62 21.64
CA HIS A 312 14.31 -4.19 20.74
C HIS A 312 14.64 -3.90 19.27
N HIS A 313 15.14 -2.71 18.96
CA HIS A 313 15.60 -2.32 17.63
C HIS A 313 16.70 -3.27 17.13
N ARG A 314 17.72 -3.54 17.96
CA ARG A 314 18.76 -4.53 17.61
C ARG A 314 18.17 -5.91 17.33
N ASN A 315 17.18 -6.33 18.11
CA ASN A 315 16.54 -7.63 17.96
C ASN A 315 15.72 -7.73 16.66
N MET A 316 14.87 -6.73 16.38
CA MET A 316 14.05 -6.63 15.15
C MET A 316 14.89 -6.73 13.87
N PHE A 317 16.08 -6.14 13.89
CA PHE A 317 16.98 -6.04 12.74
C PHE A 317 18.24 -6.92 12.90
N SER A 318 18.15 -7.96 13.72
CA SER A 318 19.21 -8.97 13.77
C SER A 318 19.21 -9.79 12.48
N PRO A 319 20.37 -9.97 11.82
CA PRO A 319 20.47 -10.80 10.61
C PRO A 319 20.37 -12.29 10.90
N GLY A 320 20.57 -12.71 12.15
CA GLY A 320 20.59 -14.13 12.54
C GLY A 320 19.23 -14.78 12.74
N HIS A 321 18.12 -14.05 12.55
CA HIS A 321 16.76 -14.59 12.62
C HIS A 321 16.26 -14.95 11.22
N ASN A 322 15.49 -16.03 11.09
CA ASN A 322 14.81 -16.42 9.84
C ASN A 322 13.31 -16.75 10.03
N ARG A 323 12.83 -16.86 11.28
CA ARG A 323 11.42 -17.07 11.63
C ARG A 323 10.92 -15.99 12.56
N ILE A 324 9.61 -15.74 12.55
CA ILE A 324 8.95 -14.79 13.44
C ILE A 324 7.57 -15.29 13.85
N GLY A 325 7.20 -15.01 15.10
CA GLY A 325 5.82 -14.99 15.54
C GLY A 325 5.50 -13.69 16.26
N LEU A 326 4.26 -13.24 16.13
CA LEU A 326 3.73 -12.06 16.82
C LEU A 326 2.42 -12.47 17.48
N GLY A 327 2.24 -12.11 18.74
CA GLY A 327 1.03 -12.44 19.50
C GLY A 327 0.49 -11.21 20.22
N ASN A 328 -0.83 -11.05 20.24
CA ASN A 328 -1.52 -9.97 20.93
C ASN A 328 -2.56 -10.47 21.92
N TYR A 329 -2.65 -9.81 23.07
CA TYR A 329 -3.79 -9.93 23.98
C TYR A 329 -4.12 -8.57 24.60
N GLY A 330 -5.24 -7.97 24.19
CA GLY A 330 -5.60 -6.60 24.58
C GLY A 330 -4.52 -5.60 24.18
N SER A 331 -3.96 -4.88 25.14
CA SER A 331 -2.88 -3.90 24.92
C SER A 331 -1.46 -4.49 25.00
N HIS A 332 -1.32 -5.80 25.20
CA HIS A 332 -0.05 -6.51 25.35
C HIS A 332 0.35 -7.21 24.05
N TRP A 333 1.64 -7.14 23.75
CA TRP A 333 2.23 -7.75 22.57
C TRP A 333 3.53 -8.46 22.93
N THR A 334 3.74 -9.61 22.30
CA THR A 334 5.00 -10.32 22.33
C THR A 334 5.41 -10.64 20.89
N GLN A 335 6.67 -10.40 20.56
CA GLN A 335 7.27 -10.72 19.27
C GLN A 335 8.43 -11.67 19.53
N MET A 336 8.32 -12.91 19.06
CA MET A 336 9.38 -13.91 19.16
C MET A 336 10.04 -14.15 17.80
N PHE A 337 11.34 -14.40 17.83
CA PHE A 337 12.14 -14.68 16.64
C PHE A 337 12.68 -16.11 16.70
N GLY A 338 12.93 -16.73 15.56
CA GLY A 338 13.53 -18.07 15.46
C GLY A 338 14.66 -18.17 14.44
N ARG A 339 15.41 -19.28 14.51
CA ARG A 339 16.44 -19.71 13.56
C ARG A 339 16.06 -20.98 12.83
#